data_AF-A0A3B1J144-F1
#
_entry.id   AF-A0A3B1J144-F1
#
_cell.length_a   1.000
_cell.length_b   1.000
_cell.length_c   1.000
_cell.angle_alpha   90.00
_cell.angle_beta   90.00
_cell.angle_gamma   90.00
#
_symmetry.space_group_name_H-M   'P 1'
#
loop_
_entity.id
_entity.type
_entity.pdbx_description
1 polymer ?
#
loop_
_entity_poly.entity_id
_entity_poly.type
_entity_poly.pdbx_seq_one_letter_code
_entity_poly.pdbx_strand_id
1 'polypeptide(L)'
;MVISDFDMTLTRFAYNGNRCPTTHSKYLDTLKAMYSEEKGKTHMNVKHYYPIEIDDTRSVEEKTPLMVEWWTKAHNLLVEQQIGKDQLAEAVRESNAMLREGYQGFFDLLKHHSIPLLIFSAGVGDILEEVIRHNGVFHPNVRVFSNYMEYNEKVEERRSAYVDSYDIVLEKDETLEVPNAILNYITEGK
;
A
#
# COMPACT_ATOMS: atom_id res chain seq x y z
N MET A 1 -12.54 -2.51 -18.06
CA MET A 1 -11.86 -2.02 -16.86
C MET A 1 -11.24 -3.22 -16.16
N VAL A 2 -10.05 -3.03 -15.57
CA VAL A 2 -9.36 -4.04 -14.77
C VAL A 2 -9.22 -3.51 -13.35
N ILE A 3 -9.52 -4.35 -12.35
CA ILE A 3 -9.28 -4.07 -10.94
C ILE A 3 -8.26 -5.09 -10.46
N SER A 4 -7.19 -4.64 -9.82
CA SER A 4 -6.11 -5.51 -9.36
C SER A 4 -5.60 -5.06 -8.00
N ASP A 5 -5.25 -6.02 -7.16
CA ASP A 5 -4.34 -5.77 -6.04
C ASP A 5 -2.90 -5.55 -6.55
N PHE A 6 -2.03 -5.02 -5.71
CA PHE A 6 -0.64 -4.72 -6.02
C PHE A 6 0.34 -5.72 -5.42
N ASP A 7 0.33 -5.86 -4.10
CA ASP A 7 1.32 -6.64 -3.37
C ASP A 7 1.14 -8.13 -3.60
N MET A 8 2.19 -8.82 -4.03
CA MET A 8 2.15 -10.24 -4.39
C MET A 8 1.23 -10.57 -5.58
N THR A 9 0.50 -9.59 -6.12
CA THR A 9 -0.36 -9.72 -7.31
C THR A 9 0.34 -9.14 -8.55
N LEU A 10 0.65 -7.85 -8.56
CA LEU A 10 1.44 -7.20 -9.62
C LEU A 10 2.95 -7.27 -9.32
N THR A 11 3.31 -7.28 -8.03
CA THR A 11 4.68 -7.56 -7.58
C THR A 11 4.91 -9.07 -7.45
N ARG A 12 6.16 -9.51 -7.58
CA ARG A 12 6.53 -10.92 -7.43
C ARG A 12 6.45 -11.35 -5.97
N PHE A 13 6.16 -12.62 -5.74
CA PHE A 13 6.24 -13.23 -4.41
C PHE A 13 7.67 -13.61 -4.01
N ALA A 14 8.43 -14.18 -4.93
CA ALA A 14 9.81 -14.57 -4.72
C ALA A 14 10.62 -14.44 -6.01
N TYR A 15 11.93 -14.26 -5.86
CA TYR A 15 12.89 -14.23 -6.95
C TYR A 15 14.19 -14.89 -6.52
N ASN A 16 14.70 -15.83 -7.33
CA ASN A 16 15.91 -16.60 -7.05
C ASN A 16 15.96 -17.24 -5.65
N GLY A 17 14.82 -17.77 -5.19
CA GLY A 17 14.71 -18.42 -3.88
C GLY A 17 14.55 -17.47 -2.70
N ASN A 18 14.67 -16.16 -2.90
CA ASN A 18 14.45 -15.14 -1.87
C ASN A 18 13.05 -14.52 -2.00
N ARG A 19 12.42 -14.24 -0.87
CA ARG A 19 11.11 -13.57 -0.85
C ARG A 19 11.25 -12.12 -1.29
N CYS A 20 10.40 -11.69 -2.21
CA CYS A 20 10.33 -10.29 -2.62
C CYS A 20 9.57 -9.48 -1.55
N PRO A 21 9.97 -8.22 -1.31
CA PRO A 21 9.29 -7.39 -0.33
C PRO A 21 7.91 -6.94 -0.84
N THR A 22 6.89 -6.95 0.02
CA THR A 22 5.66 -6.18 -0.18
C THR A 22 5.93 -4.68 -0.02
N THR A 23 5.01 -3.80 -0.45
CA THR A 23 5.08 -2.35 -0.16
C THR A 23 5.22 -2.12 1.34
N HIS A 24 4.47 -2.87 2.15
CA HIS A 24 4.58 -2.86 3.61
C HIS A 24 5.91 -3.39 4.15
N SER A 25 6.41 -4.53 3.66
CA SER A 25 7.72 -5.03 4.10
C SER A 25 8.81 -4.04 3.73
N LYS A 26 8.66 -3.38 2.58
CA LYS A 26 9.61 -2.38 2.11
C LYS A 26 9.54 -1.10 2.93
N TYR A 27 8.33 -0.66 3.26
CA TYR A 27 8.07 0.41 4.23
C TYR A 27 8.78 0.14 5.56
N LEU A 28 8.66 -1.09 6.07
CA LEU A 28 9.32 -1.55 7.29
C LEU A 28 10.84 -1.67 7.16
N ASP A 29 11.36 -2.03 5.98
CA ASP A 29 12.80 -2.13 5.75
C ASP A 29 13.45 -0.75 5.57
N THR A 30 12.77 0.19 4.90
CA THR A 30 13.15 1.61 4.86
C THR A 30 13.22 2.18 6.28
N LEU A 31 12.24 1.84 7.13
CA LEU A 31 12.28 2.11 8.56
C LEU A 31 13.51 1.52 9.25
N LYS A 32 13.79 0.22 9.06
CA LYS A 32 14.95 -0.43 9.68
C LYS A 32 16.30 0.10 9.20
N ALA A 33 16.38 0.59 7.96
CA ALA A 33 17.60 1.17 7.41
C ALA A 33 17.87 2.58 7.99
N MET A 34 16.81 3.33 8.30
CA MET A 34 16.93 4.67 8.92
C MET A 34 17.07 4.63 10.44
N TYR A 35 16.52 3.61 11.12
CA TYR A 35 16.78 3.34 12.54
C TYR A 35 18.02 2.47 12.76
N SER A 36 18.57 2.43 13.98
CA SER A 36 19.40 1.29 14.37
C SER A 36 18.53 0.02 14.39
N GLU A 37 19.09 -1.11 13.95
CA GLU A 37 18.43 -2.42 13.92
C GLU A 37 17.68 -2.75 15.22
N GLU A 38 18.21 -2.27 16.35
CA GLU A 38 17.67 -2.45 17.70
C GLU A 38 16.38 -1.66 17.95
N LYS A 39 16.32 -0.37 17.57
CA LYS A 39 15.11 0.47 17.74
C LYS A 39 13.97 0.05 16.82
N GLY A 40 14.28 -0.33 15.58
CA GLY A 40 13.29 -0.85 14.62
C GLY A 40 12.69 -2.19 15.04
N LYS A 41 13.48 -3.08 15.67
CA LYS A 41 13.01 -4.36 16.21
C LYS A 41 12.03 -4.18 17.38
N THR A 42 12.31 -3.25 18.30
CA THR A 42 11.48 -3.03 19.49
C THR A 42 10.09 -2.50 19.17
N HIS A 43 9.98 -1.56 18.22
CA HIS A 43 8.70 -0.91 17.95
C HIS A 43 7.82 -1.66 16.95
N MET A 44 8.41 -2.37 15.98
CA MET A 44 7.65 -3.09 14.94
C MET A 44 7.33 -4.53 15.32
N ASN A 45 8.08 -5.11 16.26
CA ASN A 45 7.94 -6.46 16.80
C ASN A 45 7.38 -7.47 15.78
N VAL A 46 7.97 -7.49 14.58
CA VAL A 46 7.46 -8.25 13.42
C VAL A 46 7.34 -9.74 13.74
N LYS A 47 8.21 -10.25 14.62
CA LYS A 47 8.16 -11.62 15.14
C LYS A 47 6.89 -11.95 15.94
N HIS A 48 6.21 -10.94 16.48
CA HIS A 48 4.96 -11.09 17.21
C HIS A 48 3.75 -11.03 16.27
N TYR A 49 3.68 -10.01 15.42
CA TYR A 49 2.49 -9.76 14.59
C TYR A 49 2.44 -10.59 13.30
N TYR A 50 3.58 -10.85 12.65
CA TYR A 50 3.61 -11.60 11.38
C TYR A 50 3.09 -13.04 11.50
N PRO A 51 3.41 -13.83 12.56
CA PRO A 51 2.81 -15.15 12.74
C PRO A 51 1.29 -15.10 12.93
N ILE A 52 0.75 -14.02 13.50
CA ILE A 52 -0.69 -13.84 13.73
C ILE A 52 -1.41 -13.51 12.41
N GLU A 53 -0.78 -12.71 11.54
CA GLU A 53 -1.30 -12.39 10.21
C GLU A 53 -1.56 -13.66 9.39
N ILE A 54 -0.55 -14.55 9.33
CA ILE A 54 -0.59 -15.78 8.53
C ILE A 54 -1.32 -16.96 9.21
N ASP A 55 -1.75 -16.81 10.46
CA ASP A 55 -2.38 -17.87 11.26
C ASP A 55 -3.79 -18.20 10.72
N ASP A 56 -3.93 -19.29 9.97
CA ASP A 56 -5.21 -19.69 9.38
C ASP A 56 -6.25 -20.20 10.40
N THR A 57 -5.87 -20.36 11.67
CA THR A 57 -6.76 -20.83 12.74
C THR A 57 -7.52 -19.71 13.45
N ARG A 58 -7.06 -18.46 13.33
CA ARG A 58 -7.71 -17.28 13.93
C ARG A 58 -8.72 -16.65 12.99
N SER A 59 -9.84 -16.19 13.56
CA SER A 59 -10.87 -15.51 12.76
C SER A 59 -10.39 -14.12 12.32
N VAL A 60 -11.02 -13.57 11.28
CA VAL A 60 -10.70 -12.21 10.79
C VAL A 60 -10.94 -11.19 11.90
N GLU A 61 -12.03 -11.34 12.64
CA GLU A 61 -12.45 -10.44 13.72
C GLU A 61 -11.42 -10.39 14.87
N GLU A 62 -10.74 -11.52 15.15
CA GLU A 62 -9.68 -11.58 16.16
C GLU A 62 -8.36 -10.97 15.67
N LYS A 63 -8.09 -11.05 14.36
CA LYS A 63 -6.86 -10.53 13.75
C LYS A 63 -6.93 -9.04 13.50
N THR A 64 -8.09 -8.52 13.07
CA THR A 64 -8.29 -7.11 12.73
C THR A 64 -7.70 -6.18 13.78
N PRO A 65 -8.07 -6.22 15.07
CA PRO A 65 -7.55 -5.27 16.05
C PRO A 65 -6.02 -5.37 16.23
N LEU A 66 -5.43 -6.55 16.05
CA LEU A 66 -3.99 -6.77 16.18
C LEU A 66 -3.23 -6.24 14.97
N MET A 67 -3.78 -6.38 13.77
CA MET A 67 -3.20 -5.80 12.55
C MET A 67 -3.28 -4.27 12.61
N VAL A 68 -4.40 -3.73 13.08
CA VAL A 68 -4.61 -2.29 13.26
C VAL A 68 -3.61 -1.70 14.24
N GLU A 69 -3.41 -2.35 15.38
CA GLU A 69 -2.40 -1.93 16.36
C GLU A 69 -1.00 -1.95 15.73
N TRP A 70 -0.65 -3.02 15.00
CA TRP A 70 0.65 -3.15 14.37
C TRP A 70 0.91 -2.04 13.35
N TRP A 71 -0.03 -1.80 12.43
CA TRP A 71 0.09 -0.77 11.40
C TRP A 71 0.06 0.64 12.00
N THR A 72 -0.76 0.90 13.02
CA THR A 72 -0.78 2.19 13.73
C THR A 72 0.59 2.50 14.34
N LYS A 73 1.23 1.51 14.98
CA LYS A 73 2.59 1.69 15.51
C LYS A 73 3.62 1.94 14.40
N ALA A 74 3.51 1.22 13.28
CA ALA A 74 4.38 1.43 12.11
C ALA A 74 4.27 2.83 11.53
N HIS A 75 3.04 3.30 11.37
CA HIS A 75 2.76 4.61 10.80
C HIS A 75 3.20 5.74 11.73
N ASN A 76 2.94 5.63 13.04
CA ASN A 76 3.33 6.66 14.01
C ASN A 76 4.84 6.90 14.06
N LEU A 77 5.65 5.84 13.97
CA LEU A 77 7.12 5.98 13.93
C LEU A 77 7.58 6.83 12.75
N LEU A 78 6.93 6.70 11.59
CA LEU A 78 7.31 7.45 10.40
C LEU A 78 6.92 8.92 10.49
N VAL A 79 5.77 9.19 11.08
CA VAL A 79 5.34 10.56 11.40
C VAL A 79 6.36 11.22 12.34
N GLU A 80 6.83 10.50 13.36
CA GLU A 80 7.88 10.99 14.27
C GLU A 80 9.20 11.30 13.56
N GLN A 81 9.54 10.60 12.49
CA GLN A 81 10.77 10.82 11.72
C GLN A 81 10.66 11.92 10.65
N GLN A 82 9.45 12.46 10.40
CA GLN A 82 9.20 13.49 9.39
C GLN A 82 9.82 13.16 8.01
N ILE A 83 9.67 11.90 7.58
CA ILE A 83 10.29 11.44 6.33
C ILE A 83 9.69 12.19 5.16
N GLY A 84 10.56 12.86 4.42
CA GLY A 84 10.17 13.57 3.21
C GLY A 84 9.82 12.60 2.09
N LYS A 85 8.91 13.01 1.20
CA LYS A 85 8.53 12.27 0.00
C LYS A 85 9.75 11.86 -0.85
N ASP A 86 10.75 12.73 -0.96
CA ASP A 86 11.96 12.47 -1.75
C ASP A 86 12.83 11.36 -1.14
N GLN A 87 12.92 11.30 0.19
CA GLN A 87 13.68 10.26 0.90
C GLN A 87 12.99 8.90 0.75
N LEU A 88 11.66 8.87 0.79
CA LEU A 88 10.90 7.65 0.52
C LEU A 88 11.14 7.20 -0.92
N ALA A 89 11.12 8.12 -1.89
CA ALA A 89 11.36 7.79 -3.29
C ALA A 89 12.77 7.24 -3.53
N GLU A 90 13.78 7.75 -2.83
CA GLU A 90 15.14 7.21 -2.86
C GLU A 90 15.20 5.80 -2.28
N ALA A 91 14.61 5.57 -1.11
CA ALA A 91 14.57 4.24 -0.49
C ALA A 91 13.83 3.19 -1.33
N VAL A 92 12.83 3.62 -2.10
CA VAL A 92 12.13 2.78 -3.08
C VAL A 92 12.97 2.53 -4.33
N ARG A 93 13.82 3.46 -4.77
CA ARG A 93 14.75 3.24 -5.89
C ARG A 93 15.89 2.30 -5.53
N GLU A 94 16.41 2.38 -4.31
CA GLU A 94 17.42 1.45 -3.78
C GLU A 94 16.83 0.06 -3.46
N SER A 95 15.55 -0.15 -3.77
CA SER A 95 14.80 -1.35 -3.49
C SER A 95 14.89 -2.41 -4.57
N ASN A 96 14.98 -3.67 -4.17
CA ASN A 96 14.75 -4.84 -5.03
C ASN A 96 13.25 -5.14 -5.25
N ALA A 97 12.36 -4.14 -5.20
CA ALA A 97 10.95 -4.33 -5.50
C ALA A 97 10.80 -4.69 -6.99
N MET A 98 10.24 -5.86 -7.28
CA MET A 98 10.16 -6.38 -8.64
C MET A 98 8.73 -6.67 -9.04
N LEU A 99 8.33 -6.07 -10.16
CA LEU A 99 7.09 -6.43 -10.85
C LEU A 99 7.21 -7.83 -11.48
N ARG A 100 6.07 -8.48 -11.68
CA ARG A 100 5.99 -9.80 -12.31
C ARG A 100 6.50 -9.77 -13.74
N GLU A 101 6.98 -10.92 -14.22
CA GLU A 101 7.36 -11.04 -15.63
C GLU A 101 6.18 -10.68 -16.55
N GLY A 102 6.47 -9.98 -17.64
CA GLY A 102 5.43 -9.52 -18.56
C GLY A 102 4.63 -8.29 -18.10
N TYR A 103 4.99 -7.66 -16.97
CA TYR A 103 4.30 -6.46 -16.49
C TYR A 103 4.23 -5.37 -17.57
N GLN A 104 5.31 -5.11 -18.30
CA GLN A 104 5.35 -4.08 -19.35
C GLN A 104 4.28 -4.33 -20.40
N GLY A 105 4.20 -5.55 -20.94
CA GLY A 105 3.17 -5.92 -21.91
C GLY A 105 1.75 -5.79 -21.37
N PHE A 106 1.52 -6.13 -20.10
CA PHE A 106 0.23 -5.94 -19.44
C PHE A 106 -0.16 -4.46 -19.36
N PHE A 107 0.69 -3.60 -18.81
CA PHE A 107 0.41 -2.17 -18.67
C PHE A 107 0.27 -1.47 -20.03
N ASP A 108 1.13 -1.81 -20.99
CA ASP A 108 1.13 -1.21 -22.32
C ASP A 108 -0.08 -1.64 -23.14
N LEU A 109 -0.53 -2.90 -23.03
CA LEU A 109 -1.74 -3.38 -23.69
C LEU A 109 -2.98 -2.64 -23.16
N LEU A 110 -3.09 -2.50 -21.84
CA LEU A 110 -4.20 -1.76 -21.22
C LEU A 110 -4.19 -0.30 -21.66
N LYS A 111 -3.02 0.34 -21.69
CA LYS A 111 -2.86 1.70 -22.19
C LYS A 111 -3.28 1.81 -23.66
N HIS A 112 -2.79 0.91 -24.52
CA HIS A 112 -3.05 0.92 -25.95
C HIS A 112 -4.55 0.85 -26.26
N HIS A 113 -5.28 -0.01 -25.54
CA HIS A 113 -6.73 -0.13 -25.66
C HIS A 113 -7.51 0.88 -24.79
N SER A 114 -6.83 1.82 -24.13
CA SER A 114 -7.43 2.79 -23.20
C SER A 114 -8.33 2.13 -22.14
N ILE A 115 -7.95 0.94 -21.68
CA ILE A 115 -8.68 0.20 -20.65
C ILE A 115 -8.30 0.78 -19.29
N PRO A 116 -9.27 1.26 -18.48
CA PRO A 116 -8.99 1.74 -17.13
C PRO A 116 -8.46 0.60 -16.26
N LEU A 117 -7.35 0.85 -15.57
CA LEU A 117 -6.76 -0.02 -14.55
C LEU A 117 -6.90 0.66 -13.19
N LEU A 118 -7.65 0.04 -12.29
CA LEU A 118 -7.73 0.43 -10.89
C LEU A 118 -6.86 -0.53 -10.06
N ILE A 119 -5.82 0.01 -9.44
CA ILE A 119 -5.01 -0.71 -8.47
C ILE A 119 -5.58 -0.41 -7.09
N PHE A 120 -6.15 -1.42 -6.43
CA PHE A 120 -6.71 -1.29 -5.09
C PHE A 120 -5.84 -2.08 -4.12
N SER A 121 -5.06 -1.39 -3.29
CA SER A 121 -4.07 -2.01 -2.42
C SER A 121 -4.21 -1.53 -0.98
N ALA A 122 -4.21 -2.46 -0.03
CA ALA A 122 -4.06 -2.17 1.38
C ALA A 122 -2.64 -1.69 1.75
N GLY A 123 -1.71 -1.71 0.79
CA GLY A 123 -0.33 -1.24 0.90
C GLY A 123 -0.19 0.27 1.11
N VAL A 124 1.05 0.74 0.92
CA VAL A 124 1.39 2.15 1.00
C VAL A 124 1.43 2.74 -0.41
N GLY A 125 0.49 3.65 -0.68
CA GLY A 125 0.25 4.25 -1.99
C GLY A 125 1.46 4.98 -2.55
N ASP A 126 2.15 5.78 -1.74
CA ASP A 126 3.35 6.51 -2.19
C ASP A 126 4.47 5.57 -2.66
N ILE A 127 4.66 4.44 -1.97
CA ILE A 127 5.64 3.41 -2.37
C ILE A 127 5.18 2.73 -3.66
N LEU A 128 3.91 2.34 -3.72
CA LEU A 128 3.32 1.68 -4.89
C LEU A 128 3.49 2.54 -6.14
N GLU A 129 3.08 3.81 -6.07
CA GLU A 129 3.20 4.77 -7.16
C GLU A 129 4.65 4.94 -7.60
N GLU A 130 5.57 5.05 -6.65
CA GLU A 130 6.99 5.19 -6.98
C GLU A 130 7.54 3.93 -7.66
N VAL A 131 7.11 2.72 -7.24
CA VAL A 131 7.50 1.47 -7.91
C VAL A 131 7.02 1.45 -9.36
N ILE A 132 5.74 1.75 -9.64
CA ILE A 132 5.23 1.73 -11.03
C ILE A 132 5.78 2.89 -11.87
N ARG A 133 6.07 4.04 -11.25
CA ARG A 133 6.69 5.20 -11.90
C ARG A 133 8.14 4.92 -12.28
N HIS A 134 8.92 4.36 -11.36
CA HIS A 134 10.31 3.94 -11.59
C HIS A 134 10.41 2.89 -12.71
N ASN A 135 9.45 1.97 -12.78
CA ASN A 135 9.39 0.96 -13.85
C ASN A 135 8.77 1.49 -15.17
N GLY A 136 8.42 2.78 -15.25
CA GLY A 136 7.93 3.42 -16.48
C GLY A 136 6.52 3.00 -16.93
N VAL A 137 5.72 2.42 -16.03
CA VAL A 137 4.38 1.87 -16.34
C VAL A 137 3.24 2.62 -15.68
N PHE A 138 3.52 3.77 -15.07
CA PHE A 138 2.47 4.64 -14.53
C PHE A 138 1.81 5.47 -15.64
N HIS A 139 0.91 4.82 -16.37
CA HIS A 139 0.18 5.41 -17.50
C HIS A 139 -1.08 6.19 -17.05
N PRO A 140 -1.60 7.13 -17.86
CA PRO A 140 -2.77 7.94 -17.48
C PRO A 140 -4.08 7.14 -17.24
N ASN A 141 -4.17 5.92 -17.77
CA ASN A 141 -5.31 5.02 -17.56
C ASN A 141 -5.23 4.24 -16.24
N VAL A 142 -4.17 4.43 -15.45
CA VAL A 142 -3.97 3.79 -14.15
C VAL A 142 -4.46 4.71 -13.03
N ARG A 143 -5.30 4.18 -12.15
CA ARG A 143 -5.76 4.82 -10.91
C ARG A 143 -5.32 3.96 -9.74
N VAL A 144 -4.85 4.58 -8.66
CA VAL A 144 -4.36 3.87 -7.47
C VAL A 144 -5.20 4.29 -6.27
N PHE A 145 -5.78 3.32 -5.58
CA PHE A 145 -6.49 3.49 -4.33
C PHE A 145 -5.75 2.69 -3.24
N SER A 146 -5.15 3.41 -2.29
CA SER A 146 -4.26 2.84 -1.29
C SER A 146 -4.05 3.79 -0.10
N ASN A 147 -3.28 3.39 0.90
CA ASN A 147 -2.98 4.23 2.06
C ASN A 147 -1.85 5.23 1.71
N TYR A 148 -2.18 6.51 1.56
CA TYR A 148 -1.20 7.56 1.26
C TYR A 148 -0.68 8.24 2.54
N MET A 149 0.59 8.60 2.52
CA MET A 149 1.21 9.44 3.54
C MET A 149 0.84 10.92 3.30
N GLU A 150 0.40 11.60 4.34
CA GLU A 150 0.24 13.06 4.31
C GLU A 150 1.50 13.71 4.88
N TYR A 151 2.24 14.43 4.04
CA TYR A 151 3.55 15.03 4.39
C TYR A 151 3.45 16.47 4.92
N ASN A 152 2.24 17.02 5.07
CA ASN A 152 2.05 18.43 5.40
C ASN A 152 1.63 18.61 6.87
N GLU A 153 2.16 19.64 7.56
CA GLU A 153 1.79 19.98 8.95
C GLU A 153 0.33 20.51 9.09
N LYS A 154 -0.37 20.67 7.96
CA LYS A 154 -1.73 21.22 7.87
C LYS A 154 -2.80 20.15 7.59
N VAL A 155 -2.55 18.89 7.99
CA VAL A 155 -3.50 17.77 7.82
C VAL A 155 -4.91 18.18 8.23
N GLU A 156 -5.05 18.79 9.41
CA GLU A 156 -6.34 19.16 9.97
C GLU A 156 -7.02 20.32 9.23
N GLU A 157 -6.25 21.24 8.64
CA GLU A 157 -6.80 22.34 7.83
C GLU A 157 -7.24 21.86 6.45
N ARG A 158 -6.56 20.86 5.87
CA ARG A 158 -6.88 20.29 4.55
C ARG A 158 -7.92 19.19 4.60
N ARG A 159 -8.05 18.51 5.74
CA ARG A 159 -9.05 17.46 5.96
C ARG A 159 -10.45 17.94 5.64
N SER A 160 -10.82 19.14 6.12
CA SER A 160 -12.14 19.70 5.85
C SER A 160 -12.37 19.94 4.35
N ALA A 161 -11.40 20.52 3.65
CA ALA A 161 -11.50 20.73 2.20
C ALA A 161 -11.50 19.42 1.38
N TYR A 162 -10.80 18.38 1.87
CA TYR A 162 -10.77 17.06 1.24
C TYR A 162 -12.11 16.34 1.43
N VAL A 163 -12.65 16.34 2.65
CA VAL A 163 -13.99 15.81 2.95
C VAL A 163 -15.07 16.51 2.11
N ASP A 164 -14.97 17.83 1.95
CA ASP A 164 -15.92 18.59 1.15
C ASP A 164 -15.80 18.34 -0.37
N SER A 165 -14.68 17.79 -0.84
CA SER A 165 -14.41 17.57 -2.28
C SER A 165 -14.91 16.23 -2.82
N TYR A 166 -15.27 15.29 -1.94
CA TYR A 166 -15.75 13.96 -2.31
C TYR A 166 -17.12 13.71 -1.67
N ASP A 167 -18.04 13.09 -2.40
CA ASP A 167 -19.36 12.74 -1.88
C ASP A 167 -19.29 11.69 -0.74
N ILE A 168 -18.23 10.87 -0.75
CA ILE A 168 -17.98 9.85 0.26
C ILE A 168 -16.50 9.84 0.58
N VAL A 169 -16.16 10.07 1.86
CA VAL A 169 -14.81 9.90 2.40
C VAL A 169 -14.85 8.85 3.50
N LEU A 170 -14.05 7.80 3.33
CA LEU A 170 -13.91 6.73 4.30
C LEU A 170 -12.78 7.08 5.26
N GLU A 171 -13.15 7.50 6.47
CA GLU A 171 -12.18 7.74 7.53
C GLU A 171 -12.06 6.49 8.40
N LYS A 172 -10.87 5.87 8.39
CA LYS A 172 -10.54 4.68 9.18
C LYS A 172 -11.42 3.46 8.88
N ASP A 173 -11.77 3.25 7.61
CA ASP A 173 -12.38 2.00 7.17
C ASP A 173 -11.30 0.96 6.88
N GLU A 174 -11.12 0.03 7.83
CA GLU A 174 -10.14 -1.05 7.77
C GLU A 174 -10.77 -2.37 7.29
N THR A 175 -12.11 -2.40 7.15
CA THR A 175 -12.86 -3.64 6.84
C THR A 175 -13.15 -3.78 5.34
N LEU A 176 -13.00 -2.70 4.56
CA LEU A 176 -13.38 -2.62 3.14
C LEU A 176 -14.86 -2.92 2.88
N GLU A 177 -15.70 -2.98 3.92
CA GLU A 177 -17.12 -3.30 3.77
C GLU A 177 -17.85 -2.25 2.94
N VAL A 178 -17.54 -0.97 3.14
CA VAL A 178 -18.19 0.11 2.39
C VAL A 178 -17.74 0.13 0.92
N PRO A 179 -16.43 0.05 0.58
CA PRO A 179 -15.97 -0.14 -0.79
C PRO A 179 -16.59 -1.37 -1.48
N ASN A 180 -16.65 -2.51 -0.78
CA ASN A 180 -17.21 -3.74 -1.33
C ASN A 180 -18.73 -3.63 -1.55
N ALA A 181 -19.47 -2.99 -0.65
CA ALA A 181 -20.90 -2.73 -0.81
C ALA A 181 -21.18 -1.81 -2.00
N ILE A 182 -20.37 -0.75 -2.18
CA ILE A 182 -20.47 0.16 -3.34
C ILE A 182 -20.14 -0.60 -4.62
N LEU A 183 -19.07 -1.38 -4.63
CA LEU A 183 -18.69 -2.18 -5.79
C LEU A 183 -19.80 -3.16 -6.18
N ASN A 184 -20.33 -3.92 -5.21
CA ASN A 184 -21.42 -4.86 -5.42
C ASN A 184 -22.67 -4.14 -5.95
N TYR A 185 -23.03 -2.98 -5.39
CA TYR A 185 -24.16 -2.18 -5.90
C TYR A 185 -23.98 -1.76 -7.36
N ILE A 186 -22.76 -1.37 -7.75
CA ILE A 186 -22.44 -0.97 -9.12
C ILE A 186 -22.38 -2.17 -10.08
N THR A 187 -21.90 -3.34 -9.60
CA THR A 187 -21.73 -4.53 -10.43
C THR A 187 -22.98 -5.41 -10.53
N GLU A 188 -23.83 -5.42 -9.49
CA GLU A 188 -25.11 -6.14 -9.44
C GLU A 188 -26.27 -5.27 -9.94
N GLY A 189 -26.06 -3.96 -10.11
CA GLY A 189 -26.98 -3.02 -10.74
C GLY A 189 -27.06 -3.15 -12.27
N LYS A 190 -27.28 -4.36 -12.80
CA LYS A 190 -27.88 -4.65 -14.12
C LYS A 190 -28.54 -6.04 -14.14
#